data_AF-A0A7Y4SI09-F1
#
_entry.id   AF-A0A7Y4SI09-F1
#
_cell.length_a   1.000
_cell.length_b   1.000
_cell.length_c   1.000
_cell.angle_alpha   90.00
_cell.angle_beta   90.00
_cell.angle_gamma   90.00
#
_symmetry.space_group_name_H-M   'P 1'
#
loop_
_entity.id
_entity.type
_entity.pdbx_description
1 polymer ?
#
loop_
_entity_poly.entity_id
_entity_poly.type
_entity_poly.pdbx_seq_one_letter_code
_entity_poly.pdbx_strand_id
1 'polypeptide(L)'
;MANTPDSKHEPSSNYLDRFDAAFSALGASPHPVRAEAPVDVEHGSTVIADTFAALLAIEEGTPGAKPARLVPAEIEPRVTDALVEAVTNRVVQRLAPEVARAMVADVVSEIAERLVKEEIARIRKGPNA
;
A
#
# COMPACT_ATOMS: atom_id res chain seq x y z
N MET A 1 6.06 22.34 -51.79
CA MET A 1 5.30 21.98 -50.58
C MET A 1 4.74 20.59 -50.80
N ALA A 2 5.30 19.56 -50.18
CA ALA A 2 4.71 18.23 -50.13
C ALA A 2 4.98 17.68 -48.72
N ASN A 3 3.89 17.41 -48.01
CA ASN A 3 3.81 17.13 -46.59
C ASN A 3 3.82 15.62 -46.39
N THR A 4 4.67 15.13 -45.50
CA THR A 4 4.73 13.74 -45.05
C THR A 4 3.67 13.53 -43.96
N PRO A 5 2.71 12.59 -44.08
CA PRO A 5 1.93 12.17 -42.92
C PRO A 5 2.70 11.11 -42.13
N ASP A 6 3.24 11.59 -41.03
CA ASP A 6 3.57 10.94 -39.77
C ASP A 6 2.81 9.62 -39.52
N SER A 7 3.51 8.50 -39.67
CA SER A 7 3.02 7.17 -39.31
C SER A 7 3.02 7.03 -37.79
N LYS A 8 1.86 7.23 -37.18
CA LYS A 8 1.57 6.88 -35.80
C LYS A 8 1.94 5.40 -35.56
N HIS A 9 3.06 5.18 -34.86
CA HIS A 9 3.41 3.87 -34.32
C HIS A 9 2.42 3.52 -33.20
N GLU A 10 1.51 2.58 -33.45
CA GLU A 10 0.79 1.89 -32.39
C GLU A 10 1.72 0.84 -31.73
N PRO A 11 1.99 0.92 -30.42
CA PRO A 11 2.86 -0.04 -29.73
C PRO A 11 2.13 -1.28 -29.20
N SER A 12 0.83 -1.43 -29.46
CA SER A 12 -0.04 -2.43 -28.83
C SER A 12 -0.08 -3.79 -29.53
N SER A 13 0.18 -3.86 -30.84
CA SER A 13 -0.01 -5.12 -31.59
C SER A 13 1.08 -6.17 -31.35
N ASN A 14 2.30 -5.75 -31.02
CA ASN A 14 3.45 -6.65 -30.85
C ASN A 14 3.45 -7.42 -29.52
N TYR A 15 2.58 -7.04 -28.57
CA TYR A 15 2.58 -7.65 -27.25
C TYR A 15 1.91 -9.03 -27.29
N LEU A 16 0.79 -9.16 -28.00
CA LEU A 16 0.01 -10.40 -28.04
C LEU A 16 0.74 -11.52 -28.80
N ASP A 17 1.40 -11.20 -29.92
CA ASP A 17 2.17 -12.18 -30.69
C ASP A 17 3.38 -12.73 -29.91
N ARG A 18 4.00 -11.90 -29.06
CA ARG A 18 5.11 -12.33 -28.20
C ARG A 18 4.65 -13.28 -27.09
N PHE A 19 3.42 -13.10 -26.60
CA PHE A 19 2.84 -14.00 -25.61
C PHE A 19 2.49 -15.37 -26.21
N ASP A 20 1.91 -15.39 -27.41
CA ASP A 20 1.53 -16.64 -28.08
C ASP A 20 2.75 -17.48 -28.48
N ALA A 21 3.84 -16.80 -28.89
CA ALA A 21 5.13 -17.44 -29.15
C ALA A 21 5.76 -18.05 -27.88
N ALA A 22 5.65 -17.36 -26.73
CA ALA A 22 6.17 -17.86 -25.46
C ALA A 22 5.41 -19.11 -24.99
N PHE A 23 4.08 -19.14 -25.18
CA PHE A 23 3.26 -20.27 -24.80
C PHE A 23 3.49 -21.48 -25.72
N SER A 24 3.70 -21.25 -27.01
CA SER A 24 4.08 -22.31 -27.96
C SER A 24 5.47 -22.89 -27.65
N ALA A 25 6.40 -22.09 -27.11
CA ALA A 25 7.72 -22.56 -26.71
C ALA A 25 7.69 -23.51 -25.50
N LEU A 26 6.70 -23.40 -24.61
CA LEU A 26 6.48 -24.33 -23.49
C LEU A 26 5.98 -25.71 -23.95
N GLY A 27 5.40 -25.81 -25.16
CA GLY A 27 4.93 -27.06 -25.74
C GLY A 27 5.99 -27.79 -26.60
N ALA A 28 7.09 -27.12 -26.94
CA ALA A 28 8.18 -27.73 -27.69
C ALA A 28 9.07 -28.56 -26.74
N SER A 29 9.11 -29.87 -26.96
CA SER A 29 10.00 -30.77 -26.20
C SER A 29 11.45 -30.29 -26.27
N PRO A 30 12.17 -30.21 -25.13
CA PRO A 30 13.58 -29.81 -25.13
C PRO A 30 14.41 -30.85 -25.89
N HIS A 31 15.22 -30.37 -26.85
CA HIS A 31 16.23 -31.18 -27.51
C HIS A 31 17.21 -31.75 -26.46
N PRO A 32 17.71 -32.99 -26.64
CA PRO A 32 18.67 -33.57 -25.72
C PRO A 32 19.98 -32.80 -25.82
N VAL A 33 20.24 -31.94 -24.84
CA VAL A 33 21.56 -31.37 -24.60
C VAL A 33 22.46 -32.52 -24.15
N ARG A 34 23.50 -32.72 -24.95
CA ARG A 34 24.61 -33.65 -24.73
C ARG A 34 25.09 -33.62 -23.27
N ALA A 35 25.27 -34.81 -22.69
CA ALA A 35 25.69 -35.03 -21.32
C ALA A 35 26.99 -34.28 -20.97
N GLU A 36 26.85 -33.13 -20.32
CA GLU A 36 27.83 -32.60 -19.39
C GLU A 36 27.31 -32.85 -17.97
N ALA A 37 28.26 -33.11 -17.06
CA ALA A 37 28.04 -33.55 -15.68
C ALA A 37 27.00 -32.70 -14.91
N PRO A 38 26.32 -33.26 -13.89
CA PRO A 38 25.31 -32.54 -13.15
C PRO A 38 25.95 -31.41 -12.33
N VAL A 39 25.90 -30.20 -12.88
CA VAL A 39 25.95 -28.98 -12.10
C VAL A 39 24.58 -28.81 -11.47
N ASP A 40 24.54 -28.81 -10.13
CA ASP A 40 23.37 -28.49 -9.33
C ASP A 40 22.79 -27.16 -9.81
N VAL A 41 21.70 -27.25 -10.57
CA VAL A 41 20.89 -26.10 -10.93
C VAL A 41 19.91 -25.94 -9.78
N GLU A 42 20.32 -25.24 -8.72
CA GLU A 42 19.40 -24.65 -7.74
C GLU A 42 18.50 -23.66 -8.49
N HIS A 43 17.48 -24.21 -9.14
CA HIS A 43 16.32 -23.43 -9.57
C HIS A 43 15.71 -22.89 -8.29
N GLY A 44 15.62 -21.55 -8.20
CA GLY A 44 15.07 -20.85 -7.05
C GLY A 44 13.65 -21.31 -6.73
N SER A 45 13.54 -22.35 -5.91
CA SER A 45 12.28 -22.77 -5.35
C SER A 45 11.89 -21.72 -4.33
N THR A 46 10.75 -21.09 -4.58
CA THR A 46 10.18 -20.19 -3.58
C THR A 46 9.81 -21.00 -2.35
N VAL A 47 9.84 -20.39 -1.17
CA VAL A 47 9.41 -21.03 0.09
C VAL A 47 8.03 -21.69 -0.05
N ILE A 48 7.15 -21.10 -0.87
CA ILE A 48 5.83 -21.64 -1.18
C ILE A 48 5.96 -22.95 -1.99
N ALA A 49 6.78 -22.98 -3.04
CA ALA A 49 7.03 -24.18 -3.83
C ALA A 49 7.59 -25.32 -2.97
N ASP A 50 8.52 -25.01 -2.07
CA ASP A 50 9.09 -25.99 -1.12
C ASP A 50 8.02 -26.54 -0.16
N THR A 51 7.09 -25.68 0.29
CA THR A 51 6.01 -26.15 1.16
C THR A 51 5.06 -27.11 0.46
N PHE A 52 4.69 -26.83 -0.80
CA PHE A 52 3.83 -27.73 -1.57
C PHE A 52 4.56 -29.03 -1.94
N ALA A 53 5.84 -28.96 -2.30
CA ALA A 53 6.65 -30.15 -2.53
C ALA A 53 6.75 -31.02 -1.25
N ALA A 54 6.95 -30.40 -0.08
CA ALA A 54 6.98 -31.10 1.19
C ALA A 54 5.62 -31.74 1.53
N LEU A 55 4.50 -31.08 1.22
CA LEU A 55 3.16 -31.65 1.42
C LEU A 55 2.89 -32.84 0.51
N LEU A 56 3.26 -32.75 -0.77
CA LEU A 56 3.11 -33.85 -1.74
C LEU A 56 3.96 -35.07 -1.35
N ALA A 57 5.21 -34.85 -0.92
CA ALA A 57 6.10 -35.93 -0.49
C ALA A 57 5.54 -36.71 0.72
N ILE A 58 4.79 -36.04 1.61
CA ILE A 58 4.11 -36.69 2.74
C ILE A 58 2.95 -37.55 2.25
N GLU A 59 2.17 -37.06 1.28
CA GLU A 59 1.03 -37.79 0.69
C GLU A 59 1.49 -39.07 -0.03
N GLU A 60 2.61 -38.99 -0.74
CA GLU A 60 3.21 -40.14 -1.45
C GLU A 60 3.90 -41.15 -0.50
N GLY A 61 3.96 -40.86 0.80
CA GLY A 61 4.59 -41.73 1.80
C GLY A 61 6.12 -41.73 1.73
N THR A 62 6.73 -40.65 1.25
CA THR A 62 8.18 -40.53 1.12
C THR A 62 8.86 -40.64 2.50
N PRO A 63 9.76 -41.62 2.72
CA PRO A 63 10.41 -41.81 4.01
C PRO A 63 11.19 -40.57 4.45
N GLY A 64 10.86 -40.04 5.63
CA GLY A 64 11.55 -38.88 6.21
C GLY A 64 11.02 -37.52 5.77
N ALA A 65 9.94 -37.46 4.98
CA ALA A 65 9.27 -36.20 4.67
C ALA A 65 8.75 -35.51 5.93
N LYS A 66 8.98 -34.20 6.06
CA LYS A 66 8.55 -33.38 7.21
C LYS A 66 7.66 -32.24 6.73
N PRO A 67 6.58 -31.91 7.45
CA PRO A 67 5.76 -30.76 7.10
C PRO A 67 6.58 -29.47 7.19
N ALA A 68 6.59 -28.68 6.11
CA ALA A 68 7.16 -27.34 6.14
C ALA A 68 6.29 -26.46 7.06
N ARG A 69 6.88 -25.84 8.08
CA ARG A 69 6.19 -24.89 8.96
C ARG A 69 6.45 -23.47 8.45
N LEU A 70 5.42 -22.84 7.93
CA LEU A 70 5.41 -21.40 7.69
C LEU A 70 5.18 -20.70 9.02
N VAL A 71 6.24 -20.20 9.63
CA VAL A 71 6.13 -19.26 10.75
C VAL A 71 5.98 -17.88 10.12
N PRO A 72 4.86 -17.17 10.33
CA PRO A 72 4.77 -15.77 9.93
C PRO A 72 5.93 -15.05 10.62
N ALA A 73 6.78 -14.38 9.86
CA ALA A 73 7.73 -13.47 10.46
C ALA A 73 6.93 -12.49 11.30
N GLU A 74 7.27 -12.33 12.57
CA GLU A 74 6.76 -11.23 13.39
C GLU A 74 7.24 -9.94 12.74
N ILE A 75 6.42 -9.38 11.86
CA ILE A 75 6.63 -8.04 11.32
C ILE A 75 6.23 -7.12 12.48
N GLU A 76 7.19 -6.82 13.35
CA GLU A 76 7.00 -5.75 14.30
C GLU A 76 6.64 -4.48 13.52
N PRO A 77 5.49 -3.85 13.82
CA PRO A 77 5.11 -2.62 13.15
C PRO A 77 6.17 -1.57 13.45
N ARG A 78 6.98 -1.24 12.44
CA ARG A 78 8.01 -0.20 12.56
C ARG A 78 7.30 1.15 12.69
N VAL A 79 7.35 1.73 13.88
CA VAL A 79 6.92 3.11 14.11
C VAL A 79 7.95 4.03 13.47
N THR A 80 7.64 4.53 12.27
CA THR A 80 8.46 5.48 11.54
C THR A 80 7.93 6.90 11.75
N ASP A 81 8.80 7.90 11.60
CA ASP A 81 8.39 9.31 11.66
C ASP A 81 7.30 9.64 10.63
N ALA A 82 7.37 9.02 9.45
CA ALA A 82 6.36 9.13 8.40
C ALA A 82 4.98 8.61 8.86
N LEU A 83 4.94 7.54 9.65
CA LEU A 83 3.70 7.02 10.21
C LEU A 83 3.13 8.00 11.26
N VAL A 84 4.00 8.57 12.11
CA VAL A 84 3.60 9.56 13.12
C VAL A 84 3.03 10.81 12.46
N GLU A 85 3.66 11.30 11.38
CA GLU A 85 3.19 12.44 10.62
C GLU A 85 1.83 12.17 9.94
N ALA A 86 1.66 10.99 9.34
CA ALA A 86 0.40 10.59 8.72
C ALA A 86 -0.75 10.53 9.74
N VAL A 87 -0.50 9.97 10.93
CA VAL A 87 -1.48 9.93 12.03
C VAL A 87 -1.80 11.33 12.51
N THR A 88 -0.79 12.18 12.71
CA THR A 88 -0.96 13.56 13.17
C THR A 88 -1.83 14.36 12.20
N ASN A 89 -1.52 14.31 10.90
CA ASN A 89 -2.31 14.96 9.87
C ASN A 89 -3.75 14.44 9.85
N ARG A 90 -3.96 13.13 10.05
CA ARG A 90 -5.29 12.54 10.09
C ARG A 90 -6.11 13.01 11.29
N VAL A 91 -5.48 13.13 12.46
CA VAL A 91 -6.12 13.63 13.68
C VAL A 91 -6.50 15.10 13.52
N VAL A 92 -5.58 15.94 13.03
CA VAL A 92 -5.84 17.37 12.78
C VAL A 92 -7.00 17.54 11.80
N GLN A 93 -6.97 16.83 10.66
CA GLN A 93 -8.07 16.87 9.68
C GLN A 93 -9.41 16.45 10.27
N ARG A 94 -9.41 15.50 11.22
CA ARG A 94 -10.63 14.95 11.81
C ARG A 94 -11.17 15.80 12.97
N LEU A 95 -10.32 16.57 13.64
CA LEU A 95 -10.72 17.47 14.72
C LEU A 95 -11.02 18.91 14.25
N ALA A 96 -10.42 19.33 13.14
CA ALA A 96 -10.46 20.73 12.68
C ALA A 96 -11.85 21.28 12.26
N PRO A 97 -12.82 20.52 11.70
CA PRO A 97 -14.01 21.17 11.14
C PRO A 97 -15.15 21.40 12.13
N GLU A 98 -15.52 20.42 12.96
CA GLU A 98 -16.78 20.49 13.71
C GLU A 98 -16.60 20.77 15.20
N VAL A 99 -15.71 20.03 15.87
CA VAL A 99 -15.47 20.20 17.30
C VAL A 99 -14.83 21.56 17.58
N ALA A 100 -13.84 21.95 16.78
CA ALA A 100 -13.21 23.25 16.90
C ALA A 100 -14.20 24.40 16.64
N ARG A 101 -15.12 24.29 15.68
CA ARG A 101 -16.14 25.31 15.42
C ARG A 101 -17.15 25.42 16.56
N ALA A 102 -17.59 24.29 17.12
CA ALA A 102 -18.49 24.28 18.27
C ALA A 102 -17.83 24.95 19.50
N MET A 103 -16.60 24.56 19.83
CA MET A 103 -15.86 25.16 20.94
C MET A 103 -15.60 26.66 20.74
N VAL A 104 -15.25 27.09 19.53
CA VAL A 104 -15.07 28.51 19.21
C VAL A 104 -16.39 29.27 19.32
N ALA A 105 -17.51 28.69 18.88
CA ALA A 105 -18.82 29.32 19.01
C ALA A 105 -19.20 29.51 20.49
N ASP A 106 -18.95 28.52 21.34
CA ASP A 106 -19.21 28.60 22.79
C ASP A 106 -18.38 29.71 23.45
N VAL A 107 -17.08 29.76 23.17
CA VAL A 107 -16.17 30.80 23.71
C VAL A 107 -16.58 32.20 23.24
N VAL A 108 -16.92 32.37 21.96
CA VAL A 108 -17.37 33.66 21.42
C VAL A 108 -18.70 34.08 22.06
N SER A 109 -19.61 33.15 22.31
CA SER A 109 -20.89 33.42 22.98
C SER A 109 -20.68 33.92 24.41
N GLU A 110 -19.80 33.25 25.17
CA GLU A 110 -19.47 33.65 26.55
C GLU A 110 -18.82 35.04 26.60
N ILE A 111 -17.85 35.30 25.72
CA ILE A 111 -17.19 36.60 25.63
C ILE A 111 -18.20 37.69 25.24
N ALA A 112 -19.09 37.42 24.29
CA ALA A 112 -20.12 38.37 23.86
C ALA A 112 -21.08 38.72 25.01
N GLU A 113 -21.57 37.73 25.76
CA GLU A 113 -22.44 37.98 26.92
C GLU A 113 -21.72 38.81 27.99
N ARG A 114 -20.46 38.49 28.28
CA ARG A 114 -19.66 39.25 29.26
C ARG A 114 -19.48 40.71 28.83
N LEU A 115 -19.10 40.94 27.57
CA LEU A 115 -18.90 42.30 27.04
C LEU A 115 -20.22 43.10 27.04
N VAL A 116 -21.34 42.48 26.71
CA VAL A 116 -22.66 43.13 26.78
C VAL A 116 -22.99 43.53 28.21
N LYS A 117 -22.77 42.64 29.19
CA LYS A 117 -22.99 42.96 30.61
C LYS A 117 -22.10 44.10 31.09
N GLU A 118 -20.82 44.08 30.70
CA GLU A 118 -19.87 45.15 31.02
C GLU A 118 -20.28 46.49 30.38
N GLU A 119 -20.72 46.48 29.11
CA GLU A 119 -21.19 47.68 28.43
C GLU A 119 -22.45 48.27 29.08
N ILE A 120 -23.43 47.44 29.43
CA ILE A 120 -24.61 47.88 30.16
C ILE A 120 -24.22 48.47 31.52
N ALA A 121 -23.29 47.83 32.24
CA ALA A 121 -22.83 48.34 33.53
C ALA A 121 -22.09 49.68 33.40
N ARG A 122 -21.29 49.86 32.34
CA ARG A 122 -20.61 51.11 31.99
C ARG A 122 -21.62 52.22 31.70
N ILE A 123 -22.58 51.99 30.81
CA ILE A 123 -23.64 52.95 30.48
C ILE A 123 -24.43 53.34 31.74
N ARG A 124 -24.73 52.37 32.61
CA ARG A 124 -25.49 52.59 33.85
C ARG A 124 -24.73 53.41 34.90
N LYS A 125 -23.39 53.29 34.95
CA LYS A 125 -22.54 54.12 35.81
C LYS A 125 -22.33 55.54 35.27
N GLY A 126 -22.61 55.76 33.98
CA GLY A 126 -22.45 57.05 33.31
C GLY A 126 -20.97 57.40 33.06
N PRO A 127 -20.67 58.38 32.17
CA PRO A 127 -19.32 58.65 31.70
C PRO A 127 -18.36 59.28 32.72
N ASN A 128 -18.64 59.26 34.03
CA ASN A 128 -17.76 59.81 35.07
C ASN A 128 -17.96 59.11 36.43
N ALA A 129 -17.32 57.96 36.61
CA ALA A 129 -16.93 57.44 37.91
C ALA A 129 -15.40 57.34 37.96
#